data_AF-A0A498LCD5-F1
#
_entry.id   AF-A0A498LCD5-F1
#
_cell.length_a   1.000
_cell.length_b   1.000
_cell.length_c   1.000
_cell.angle_alpha   90.00
_cell.angle_beta   90.00
_cell.angle_gamma   90.00
#
_symmetry.space_group_name_H-M   'P 1'
#
loop_
_entity.id
_entity.type
_entity.pdbx_description
1 polymer ?
#
loop_
_entity_poly.entity_id
_entity_poly.type
_entity_poly.pdbx_seq_one_letter_code
_entity_poly.pdbx_strand_id
1 'polypeptide(L)'
;MELVGVNKNDNHETCSKYNEMGLDRAGDIYANQGRNLSQTEARAQNRGLSVGNKCVVLSTVCISFMCILLVAAIVVLHIKLTAEREIQATHMLQSGSRDQAEKAQLQNSFNSLSQKKLELETRVNDLTAEKSQLQSNFNSLSQKKLELETRVNDLTAEKTQLQSNFNSLSQKKLELETRVNDLTTRKSQLETRVNGLTAEKSQLQSNFNSLSQKKLELETRVNDLTTRKSQLETRVNGLTAEKSQLQSNFNSLSQKKLELETRVNDLTTRKSQLETRVNGLTAEKSQLQSNFNSLSQKKLELETRVNDLTAEKRQLQNSLNSLSQKKLELETELTKLSEQATGCLFTSNEEKSWSDSRQYCRDHGGDLVIINSEEKQHITITAERDLIKSYKNTVEEFNQTINSLQDNYTDLMNEKHQLQNNFSSLSQKKLELETRVTSLSEELKKEASKQRWFFMSNELKSWSDSRQYCRDRGADLVIINSEEKQFWFDGEPNNQGGNEDCIELNYNREILKSWDDESCSVKKKGIFEK
;
A
#
# COMPACT_ATOMS: atom_id res chain seq x y z
N MET A 1 -53.72 40.13 28.98
CA MET A 1 -54.29 39.55 27.74
C MET A 1 -55.03 38.27 28.08
N GLU A 2 -56.33 38.26 28.39
CA GLU A 2 -57.49 38.98 27.79
C GLU A 2 -57.96 38.34 26.46
N LEU A 3 -59.25 38.32 26.11
CA LEU A 3 -60.48 38.60 26.87
C LEU A 3 -61.65 37.81 26.24
N VAL A 4 -62.60 37.45 27.10
CA VAL A 4 -64.08 37.58 26.99
C VAL A 4 -64.67 38.12 25.68
N GLY A 5 -65.79 37.49 25.27
CA GLY A 5 -66.76 37.95 24.26
C GLY A 5 -67.68 36.78 23.90
N VAL A 6 -68.95 36.66 24.34
CA VAL A 6 -69.97 37.61 24.82
C VAL A 6 -70.49 38.59 23.77
N ASN A 7 -71.62 38.22 23.16
CA ASN A 7 -72.80 39.06 22.89
C ASN A 7 -74.00 38.11 22.64
N LYS A 8 -75.25 38.40 23.02
CA LYS A 8 -76.15 39.52 22.68
C LYS A 8 -76.46 39.60 21.17
N ASN A 9 -77.63 40.03 20.69
CA ASN A 9 -78.98 40.25 21.23
C ASN A 9 -79.96 40.09 20.02
N ASP A 10 -81.30 40.16 20.10
CA ASP A 10 -82.23 40.60 21.14
C ASP A 10 -83.56 39.80 21.02
N ASN A 11 -84.57 40.08 21.86
CA ASN A 11 -86.01 39.96 21.53
C ASN A 11 -86.91 40.51 22.66
N HIS A 12 -87.03 41.85 22.75
CA HIS A 12 -88.28 42.46 23.25
C HIS A 12 -89.35 42.38 22.13
N GLU A 13 -90.63 42.06 22.38
CA GLU A 13 -91.65 42.93 23.03
C GLU A 13 -92.04 44.13 22.13
N THR A 14 -93.27 44.64 22.05
CA THR A 14 -94.48 44.54 22.92
C THR A 14 -95.74 44.86 22.08
N CYS A 15 -96.94 44.58 22.61
CA CYS A 15 -98.19 45.34 22.40
C CYS A 15 -98.88 45.36 21.00
N SER A 16 -100.14 45.82 20.85
CA SER A 16 -101.34 45.81 21.73
C SER A 16 -102.54 46.48 21.00
N LYS A 17 -103.72 46.42 21.61
CA LYS A 17 -104.97 47.16 21.33
C LYS A 17 -105.78 46.74 20.11
N TYR A 18 -107.11 46.88 20.04
CA TYR A 18 -108.27 47.09 20.95
C TYR A 18 -109.32 47.87 20.10
N ASN A 19 -110.60 47.80 20.47
CA ASN A 19 -111.72 48.67 20.03
C ASN A 19 -112.23 48.48 18.58
N GLU A 20 -113.53 48.70 18.24
CA GLU A 20 -114.77 48.90 19.03
C GLU A 20 -116.06 48.69 18.18
N MET A 21 -117.24 48.67 18.84
CA MET A 21 -118.61 49.08 18.42
C MET A 21 -118.95 49.11 16.89
N GLY A 22 -120.02 48.48 16.36
CA GLY A 22 -121.41 48.40 16.82
C GLY A 22 -122.39 48.98 15.76
N LEU A 23 -123.71 48.75 15.91
CA LEU A 23 -124.86 49.47 15.26
C LEU A 23 -125.11 49.26 13.73
N ASP A 24 -126.34 49.29 13.17
CA ASP A 24 -127.74 49.20 13.68
C ASP A 24 -128.79 49.09 12.52
N ARG A 25 -130.04 48.64 12.80
CA ARG A 25 -131.33 48.85 12.02
C ARG A 25 -131.47 48.33 10.56
N ALA A 26 -132.68 48.18 9.95
CA ALA A 26 -134.09 48.20 10.38
C ALA A 26 -135.05 47.54 9.32
N GLY A 27 -136.20 47.00 9.78
CA GLY A 27 -137.58 47.17 9.23
C GLY A 27 -137.99 46.67 7.82
N ASP A 28 -139.28 46.50 7.47
CA ASP A 28 -140.54 46.42 8.28
C ASP A 28 -141.77 45.98 7.41
N ILE A 29 -142.98 45.78 8.02
CA ILE A 29 -144.35 45.89 7.39
C ILE A 29 -144.78 44.73 6.41
N TYR A 30 -146.04 44.23 6.24
CA TYR A 30 -147.42 44.53 6.76
C TYR A 30 -148.48 43.37 6.66
N ALA A 31 -149.66 43.63 7.28
CA ALA A 31 -151.10 43.28 7.00
C ALA A 31 -151.57 42.12 6.06
N ASN A 32 -152.77 41.46 6.22
CA ASN A 32 -153.99 41.84 6.99
C ASN A 32 -154.91 40.70 7.60
N GLN A 33 -156.12 40.39 7.06
CA GLN A 33 -157.31 39.78 7.75
C GLN A 33 -158.22 38.93 6.80
N GLY A 34 -159.27 38.20 7.22
CA GLY A 34 -159.74 37.81 8.59
C GLY A 34 -161.28 37.84 8.82
N ARG A 35 -161.81 36.97 9.73
CA ARG A 35 -163.23 36.85 10.26
C ARG A 35 -164.32 36.30 9.30
N ASN A 36 -165.49 35.72 9.68
CA ASN A 36 -166.09 35.17 10.94
C ASN A 36 -167.36 34.30 10.63
N LEU A 37 -167.92 33.55 11.60
CA LEU A 37 -169.30 32.98 11.64
C LEU A 37 -169.80 32.94 13.12
N SER A 38 -170.97 33.51 13.50
CA SER A 38 -172.33 32.89 13.68
C SER A 38 -172.51 31.96 14.91
N GLN A 39 -173.67 31.75 15.57
CA GLN A 39 -175.10 31.99 15.20
C GLN A 39 -176.06 31.94 16.45
N THR A 40 -177.39 31.82 16.21
CA THR A 40 -178.57 31.63 17.13
C THR A 40 -179.11 32.89 17.82
N GLU A 41 -180.40 33.06 18.17
CA GLU A 41 -181.67 32.29 17.93
C GLU A 41 -182.90 33.25 17.97
N ALA A 42 -184.12 32.79 17.67
CA ALA A 42 -185.36 33.59 17.63
C ALA A 42 -186.61 32.87 18.22
N ARG A 43 -187.77 33.56 18.34
CA ARG A 43 -189.13 32.93 18.40
C ARG A 43 -190.31 33.91 18.23
N ALA A 44 -191.51 33.39 17.92
CA ALA A 44 -192.75 34.15 17.66
C ALA A 44 -194.02 33.31 17.93
N GLN A 45 -195.20 33.97 18.10
CA GLN A 45 -196.61 33.48 18.07
C GLN A 45 -197.57 34.67 18.44
N ASN A 46 -198.91 34.74 18.21
CA ASN A 46 -199.92 33.83 17.61
C ASN A 46 -201.23 34.57 17.15
N ARG A 47 -201.87 34.09 16.06
CA ARG A 47 -203.33 33.98 15.69
C ARG A 47 -204.44 35.05 15.97
N GLY A 48 -205.26 35.30 14.92
CA GLY A 48 -206.75 35.17 14.89
C GLY A 48 -207.63 36.43 14.89
N LEU A 49 -208.95 36.44 14.61
CA LEU A 49 -209.86 35.65 13.71
C LEU A 49 -211.31 36.29 13.74
N SER A 50 -212.26 35.83 12.88
CA SER A 50 -213.75 36.06 12.96
C SER A 50 -214.31 37.40 12.38
N VAL A 51 -215.62 37.67 12.16
CA VAL A 51 -216.74 37.12 11.30
C VAL A 51 -217.96 38.09 11.43
N GLY A 52 -218.90 38.21 10.45
CA GLY A 52 -220.17 38.94 10.66
C GLY A 52 -221.09 39.11 9.43
N ASN A 53 -222.43 39.27 9.60
CA ASN A 53 -223.44 39.21 8.51
C ASN A 53 -224.79 39.93 8.83
N LYS A 54 -225.71 40.06 7.82
CA LYS A 54 -227.15 40.51 7.82
C LYS A 54 -227.44 41.99 7.42
N CYS A 55 -228.62 42.42 6.91
CA CYS A 55 -229.94 41.77 6.67
C CYS A 55 -230.71 42.35 5.44
N VAL A 56 -231.91 41.83 5.09
CA VAL A 56 -232.73 42.21 3.89
C VAL A 56 -234.26 42.19 4.12
N VAL A 57 -234.99 43.08 3.40
CA VAL A 57 -236.46 43.24 3.18
C VAL A 57 -236.61 44.03 1.84
N LEU A 58 -237.50 43.85 0.84
CA LEU A 58 -238.45 42.82 0.31
C LEU A 58 -238.75 43.25 -1.18
N SER A 59 -239.75 42.88 -2.02
CA SER A 59 -240.95 41.99 -2.02
C SER A 59 -241.50 41.71 -3.46
N THR A 60 -241.72 40.42 -3.78
CA THR A 60 -242.80 39.77 -4.59
C THR A 60 -243.19 40.13 -6.07
N VAL A 61 -243.39 39.05 -6.85
CA VAL A 61 -244.14 38.84 -8.13
C VAL A 61 -243.54 39.34 -9.46
N CYS A 62 -242.86 38.45 -10.22
CA CYS A 62 -243.17 38.06 -11.62
C CYS A 62 -242.07 37.19 -12.30
N ILE A 63 -242.44 36.53 -13.42
CA ILE A 63 -241.63 35.80 -14.44
C ILE A 63 -240.91 34.50 -14.00
N SER A 64 -241.15 33.42 -14.75
CA SER A 64 -240.84 32.02 -14.40
C SER A 64 -239.90 31.31 -15.40
N PHE A 65 -238.74 31.90 -15.74
CA PHE A 65 -237.91 31.40 -16.86
C PHE A 65 -236.37 31.36 -16.68
N MET A 66 -235.80 31.70 -15.50
CA MET A 66 -234.33 31.90 -15.35
C MET A 66 -233.54 30.80 -14.60
N CYS A 67 -234.11 30.15 -13.58
CA CYS A 67 -233.28 29.49 -12.56
C CYS A 67 -232.78 28.06 -12.87
N ILE A 68 -233.12 27.47 -14.02
CA ILE A 68 -232.62 26.13 -14.41
C ILE A 68 -231.08 26.12 -14.57
N LEU A 69 -230.48 27.28 -14.86
CA LEU A 69 -229.03 27.45 -14.94
C LEU A 69 -228.30 27.40 -13.58
N LEU A 70 -228.99 27.65 -12.45
CA LEU A 70 -228.35 27.72 -11.12
C LEU A 70 -227.90 26.35 -10.60
N VAL A 71 -228.63 25.28 -10.93
CA VAL A 71 -228.28 23.92 -10.49
C VAL A 71 -226.99 23.44 -11.16
N ALA A 72 -226.80 23.78 -12.44
CA ALA A 72 -225.57 23.45 -13.17
C ALA A 72 -224.33 24.17 -12.60
N ALA A 73 -224.47 25.45 -12.21
CA ALA A 73 -223.36 26.25 -11.69
C ALA A 73 -222.75 25.68 -10.40
N ILE A 74 -223.56 25.10 -9.51
CA ILE A 74 -223.11 24.56 -8.21
C ILE A 74 -222.25 23.31 -8.39
N VAL A 75 -222.60 22.42 -9.34
CA VAL A 75 -221.81 21.21 -9.63
C VAL A 75 -220.44 21.57 -10.19
N VAL A 76 -220.38 22.52 -11.13
CA VAL A 76 -219.12 23.04 -11.69
C VAL A 76 -218.21 23.64 -10.61
N LEU A 77 -218.80 24.35 -9.63
CA LEU A 77 -218.05 24.94 -8.51
C LEU A 77 -217.39 23.88 -7.61
N HIS A 78 -218.06 22.74 -7.40
CA HIS A 78 -217.53 21.65 -6.57
C HIS A 78 -216.35 20.91 -7.24
N ILE A 79 -216.43 20.70 -8.55
CA ILE A 79 -215.33 20.14 -9.37
C ILE A 79 -214.12 21.09 -9.33
N LYS A 80 -214.33 22.41 -9.45
CA LYS A 80 -213.24 23.39 -9.43
C LYS A 80 -212.50 23.42 -8.08
N LEU A 81 -213.23 23.33 -6.96
CA LEU A 81 -212.63 23.34 -5.61
C LEU A 81 -211.81 22.09 -5.27
N THR A 82 -212.03 20.97 -5.97
CA THR A 82 -211.21 19.75 -5.77
C THR A 82 -209.90 19.83 -6.54
N ALA A 83 -209.90 20.35 -7.78
CA ALA A 83 -208.71 20.47 -8.62
C ALA A 83 -207.63 21.42 -8.03
N GLU A 84 -208.04 22.51 -7.37
CA GLU A 84 -207.09 23.52 -6.85
C GLU A 84 -206.29 23.05 -5.62
N ARG A 85 -206.63 21.91 -5.00
CA ARG A 85 -205.90 21.38 -3.82
C ARG A 85 -204.69 20.51 -4.12
N GLU A 86 -204.63 19.84 -5.28
CA GLU A 86 -203.53 18.90 -5.56
C GLU A 86 -202.26 19.58 -6.11
N ILE A 87 -202.41 20.74 -6.77
CA ILE A 87 -201.30 21.45 -7.43
C ILE A 87 -200.32 22.10 -6.43
N GLN A 88 -200.79 22.43 -5.21
CA GLN A 88 -199.97 23.18 -4.25
C GLN A 88 -199.03 22.30 -3.39
N ALA A 89 -199.18 20.97 -3.42
CA ALA A 89 -198.33 20.05 -2.64
C ALA A 89 -196.99 19.74 -3.33
N THR A 90 -196.98 19.62 -4.66
CA THR A 90 -195.83 19.11 -5.44
C THR A 90 -194.66 20.09 -5.53
N HIS A 91 -194.94 21.40 -5.51
CA HIS A 91 -193.91 22.44 -5.70
C HIS A 91 -193.02 22.67 -4.45
N MET A 92 -193.44 22.21 -3.26
CA MET A 92 -192.70 22.39 -2.01
C MET A 92 -191.60 21.33 -1.77
N LEU A 93 -191.62 20.21 -2.50
CA LEU A 93 -190.67 19.11 -2.32
C LEU A 93 -189.45 19.18 -3.26
N GLN A 94 -189.52 19.91 -4.37
CA GLN A 94 -188.41 20.02 -5.34
C GLN A 94 -187.39 21.12 -5.02
N SER A 95 -187.76 22.13 -4.21
CA SER A 95 -186.84 23.19 -3.79
C SER A 95 -185.82 22.69 -2.76
N GLY A 96 -186.28 22.08 -1.66
CA GLY A 96 -185.40 21.62 -0.57
C GLY A 96 -184.33 20.62 -1.01
N SER A 97 -184.60 19.79 -2.02
CA SER A 97 -183.60 18.90 -2.61
C SER A 97 -182.46 19.63 -3.34
N ARG A 98 -182.72 20.84 -3.85
CA ARG A 98 -181.73 21.63 -4.62
C ARG A 98 -180.76 22.34 -3.68
N ASP A 99 -181.28 23.02 -2.68
CA ASP A 99 -180.47 23.75 -1.68
C ASP A 99 -179.54 22.79 -0.91
N GLN A 100 -180.01 21.57 -0.64
CA GLN A 100 -179.21 20.54 0.03
C GLN A 100 -178.13 19.92 -0.88
N ALA A 101 -178.35 19.86 -2.20
CA ALA A 101 -177.31 19.48 -3.16
C ALA A 101 -176.24 20.56 -3.32
N GLU A 102 -176.64 21.84 -3.39
CA GLU A 102 -175.71 22.98 -3.52
C GLU A 102 -174.85 23.13 -2.26
N LYS A 103 -175.44 22.93 -1.06
CA LYS A 103 -174.70 22.84 0.21
C LYS A 103 -173.68 21.70 0.22
N ALA A 104 -174.02 20.51 -0.30
CA ALA A 104 -173.08 19.40 -0.41
C ALA A 104 -171.94 19.71 -1.41
N GLN A 105 -172.23 20.42 -2.50
CA GLN A 105 -171.23 20.84 -3.48
C GLN A 105 -170.26 21.90 -2.92
N LEU A 106 -170.75 22.87 -2.13
CA LEU A 106 -169.89 23.77 -1.37
C LEU A 106 -169.08 23.04 -0.30
N GLN A 107 -169.67 22.09 0.43
CA GLN A 107 -168.94 21.31 1.44
C GLN A 107 -167.79 20.50 0.82
N ASN A 108 -168.03 19.85 -0.32
CA ASN A 108 -166.98 19.14 -1.06
C ASN A 108 -165.90 20.08 -1.58
N SER A 109 -166.28 21.28 -2.05
CA SER A 109 -165.33 22.31 -2.49
C SER A 109 -164.48 22.85 -1.34
N PHE A 110 -165.08 23.10 -0.18
CA PHE A 110 -164.39 23.52 1.05
C PHE A 110 -163.47 22.42 1.57
N ASN A 111 -163.92 21.16 1.61
CA ASN A 111 -163.11 20.01 2.00
C ASN A 111 -161.88 19.87 1.08
N SER A 112 -162.08 19.97 -0.25
CA SER A 112 -160.99 19.93 -1.23
C SER A 112 -160.02 21.11 -1.09
N LEU A 113 -160.52 22.32 -0.82
CA LEU A 113 -159.67 23.50 -0.62
C LEU A 113 -158.91 23.44 0.71
N SER A 114 -159.51 22.89 1.76
CA SER A 114 -158.87 22.64 3.06
C SER A 114 -157.81 21.54 2.96
N GLN A 115 -158.08 20.47 2.20
CA GLN A 115 -157.09 19.44 1.87
C GLN A 115 -155.92 20.03 1.07
N LYS A 116 -156.18 20.85 0.04
CA LYS A 116 -155.15 21.57 -0.71
C LYS A 116 -154.36 22.56 0.16
N LYS A 117 -154.99 23.21 1.14
CA LYS A 117 -154.31 24.06 2.12
C LYS A 117 -153.35 23.23 2.96
N LEU A 118 -153.79 22.11 3.51
CA LEU A 118 -152.95 21.19 4.30
C LEU A 118 -151.79 20.64 3.45
N GLU A 119 -152.06 20.26 2.20
CA GLU A 119 -151.06 19.80 1.22
C GLU A 119 -150.05 20.90 0.86
N LEU A 120 -150.46 22.17 0.82
CA LEU A 120 -149.56 23.32 0.70
C LEU A 120 -148.74 23.55 1.99
N GLU A 121 -149.35 23.42 3.16
CA GLU A 121 -148.67 23.57 4.46
C GLU A 121 -147.62 22.47 4.66
N THR A 122 -147.94 21.21 4.31
CA THR A 122 -146.96 20.11 4.20
C THR A 122 -145.83 20.48 3.23
N ARG A 123 -146.14 20.87 1.99
CA ARG A 123 -145.11 21.26 1.02
C ARG A 123 -144.25 22.45 1.45
N VAL A 124 -144.80 23.41 2.20
CA VAL A 124 -144.04 24.54 2.76
C VAL A 124 -143.11 24.07 3.88
N ASN A 125 -143.56 23.14 4.72
CA ASN A 125 -142.73 22.51 5.75
C ASN A 125 -141.61 21.67 5.11
N ASP A 126 -141.93 20.85 4.10
CA ASP A 126 -140.98 20.03 3.35
C ASP A 126 -139.92 20.90 2.65
N LEU A 127 -140.33 21.94 1.92
CA LEU A 127 -139.41 22.90 1.29
C LEU A 127 -138.60 23.70 2.31
N THR A 128 -139.11 23.90 3.52
CA THR A 128 -138.37 24.55 4.63
C THR A 128 -137.34 23.58 5.23
N ALA A 129 -137.66 22.30 5.34
CA ALA A 129 -136.72 21.25 5.73
C ALA A 129 -135.64 21.04 4.67
N GLU A 130 -136.00 20.95 3.38
CA GLU A 130 -135.07 20.91 2.25
C GLU A 130 -134.17 22.14 2.23
N LYS A 131 -134.71 23.36 2.36
CA LYS A 131 -133.90 24.59 2.44
C LYS A 131 -132.94 24.57 3.62
N SER A 132 -133.37 24.07 4.78
CA SER A 132 -132.53 23.95 5.98
C SER A 132 -131.41 22.91 5.78
N GLN A 133 -131.72 21.78 5.13
CA GLN A 133 -130.73 20.78 4.75
C GLN A 133 -129.75 21.32 3.69
N LEU A 134 -130.23 22.08 2.70
CA LEU A 134 -129.40 22.71 1.68
C LEU A 134 -128.48 23.77 2.30
N GLN A 135 -128.95 24.55 3.27
CA GLN A 135 -128.14 25.48 4.04
C GLN A 135 -127.07 24.75 4.87
N SER A 136 -127.42 23.64 5.52
CA SER A 136 -126.46 22.79 6.26
C SER A 136 -125.38 22.20 5.33
N ASN A 137 -125.81 21.66 4.18
CA ASN A 137 -124.92 21.14 3.14
C ASN A 137 -124.00 22.25 2.58
N PHE A 138 -124.53 23.45 2.32
CA PHE A 138 -123.77 24.60 1.85
C PHE A 138 -122.74 25.07 2.89
N ASN A 139 -123.14 25.16 4.17
CA ASN A 139 -122.23 25.52 5.26
C ASN A 139 -121.08 24.49 5.37
N SER A 140 -121.39 23.19 5.32
CA SER A 140 -120.38 22.12 5.33
C SER A 140 -119.46 22.16 4.10
N LEU A 141 -120.00 22.45 2.92
CA LEU A 141 -119.19 22.58 1.69
C LEU A 141 -118.31 23.84 1.71
N SER A 142 -118.79 24.93 2.29
CA SER A 142 -118.02 26.17 2.49
C SER A 142 -116.88 25.96 3.49
N GLN A 143 -117.12 25.22 4.58
CA GLN A 143 -116.06 24.81 5.51
C GLN A 143 -115.02 23.93 4.79
N LYS A 144 -115.44 22.90 4.04
CA LYS A 144 -114.53 22.04 3.27
C LYS A 144 -113.74 22.81 2.21
N LYS A 145 -114.32 23.86 1.62
CA LYS A 145 -113.61 24.76 0.72
C LYS A 145 -112.49 25.50 1.47
N LEU A 146 -112.77 26.05 2.65
CA LEU A 146 -111.77 26.76 3.47
C LEU A 146 -110.65 25.82 3.95
N GLU A 147 -111.00 24.59 4.35
CA GLU A 147 -110.04 23.52 4.70
C GLU A 147 -109.13 23.15 3.52
N LEU A 148 -109.68 23.06 2.31
CA LEU A 148 -108.91 22.84 1.08
C LEU A 148 -108.04 24.05 0.70
N GLU A 149 -108.53 25.28 0.86
CA GLU A 149 -107.76 26.51 0.60
C GLU A 149 -106.57 26.63 1.57
N THR A 150 -106.78 26.32 2.84
CA THR A 150 -105.71 26.23 3.84
C THR A 150 -104.67 25.17 3.43
N ARG A 151 -105.13 23.96 3.13
CA ARG A 151 -104.24 22.85 2.72
C ARG A 151 -103.49 23.11 1.42
N VAL A 152 -104.05 23.89 0.49
CA VAL A 152 -103.34 24.34 -0.73
C VAL A 152 -102.25 25.36 -0.39
N ASN A 153 -102.48 26.26 0.56
CA ASN A 153 -101.46 27.19 1.05
C ASN A 153 -100.33 26.43 1.77
N ASP A 154 -100.65 25.49 2.65
CA ASP A 154 -99.68 24.66 3.37
C ASP A 154 -98.80 23.86 2.39
N LEU A 155 -99.41 23.15 1.44
CA LEU A 155 -98.68 22.41 0.40
C LEU A 155 -97.85 23.32 -0.52
N THR A 156 -98.26 24.58 -0.69
CA THR A 156 -97.47 25.59 -1.44
C THR A 156 -96.26 26.06 -0.64
N ALA A 157 -96.39 26.22 0.68
CA ALA A 157 -95.27 26.50 1.58
C ALA A 157 -94.29 25.32 1.64
N GLU A 158 -94.78 24.09 1.82
CA GLU A 158 -93.96 22.86 1.79
C GLU A 158 -93.21 22.72 0.46
N LYS A 159 -93.90 22.91 -0.68
CA LYS A 159 -93.26 22.88 -2.01
C LYS A 159 -92.17 23.94 -2.14
N THR A 160 -92.38 25.14 -1.60
CA THR A 160 -91.39 26.23 -1.63
C THR A 160 -90.17 25.89 -0.76
N GLN A 161 -90.38 25.32 0.44
CA GLN A 161 -89.31 24.85 1.30
C GLN A 161 -88.53 23.68 0.67
N LEU A 162 -89.21 22.73 0.04
CA LEU A 162 -88.59 21.63 -0.70
C LEU A 162 -87.75 22.14 -1.88
N GLN A 163 -88.23 23.14 -2.62
CA GLN A 163 -87.45 23.78 -3.69
C GLN A 163 -86.19 24.47 -3.15
N SER A 164 -86.29 25.17 -2.02
CA SER A 164 -85.13 25.78 -1.34
C SER A 164 -84.11 24.73 -0.89
N ASN A 165 -84.59 23.66 -0.25
CA ASN A 165 -83.76 22.52 0.18
C ASN A 165 -83.07 21.84 -1.03
N PHE A 166 -83.79 21.63 -2.13
CA PHE A 166 -83.25 21.06 -3.37
C PHE A 166 -82.16 21.95 -3.98
N ASN A 167 -82.40 23.26 -4.05
CA ASN A 167 -81.41 24.23 -4.57
C ASN A 167 -80.13 24.21 -3.71
N SER A 168 -80.26 24.21 -2.38
CA SER A 168 -79.12 24.11 -1.45
C SER A 168 -78.36 22.78 -1.59
N LEU A 169 -79.07 21.67 -1.76
CA LEU A 169 -78.45 20.34 -1.96
C LEU A 169 -77.73 20.26 -3.32
N SER A 170 -78.31 20.86 -4.38
CA SER A 170 -77.67 20.94 -5.70
C SER A 170 -76.41 21.80 -5.68
N GLN A 171 -76.38 22.89 -4.92
CA GLN A 171 -75.17 23.69 -4.71
C GLN A 171 -74.09 22.90 -3.95
N LYS A 172 -74.46 22.21 -2.87
CA LYS A 172 -73.55 21.33 -2.12
C LYS A 172 -73.00 20.18 -2.96
N LYS A 173 -73.80 19.63 -3.87
CA LYS A 173 -73.35 18.64 -4.85
C LYS A 173 -72.23 19.21 -5.73
N LEU A 174 -72.43 20.40 -6.32
CA LEU A 174 -71.45 21.04 -7.19
C LEU A 174 -70.14 21.40 -6.44
N GLU A 175 -70.24 21.82 -5.18
CA GLU A 175 -69.08 22.04 -4.30
C GLU A 175 -68.30 20.73 -4.05
N LEU A 176 -69.01 19.63 -3.78
CA LEU A 176 -68.39 18.31 -3.59
C LEU A 176 -67.74 17.78 -4.88
N GLU A 177 -68.38 17.93 -6.04
CA GLU A 177 -67.81 17.59 -7.35
C GLU A 177 -66.52 18.39 -7.61
N THR A 178 -66.53 19.69 -7.31
CA THR A 178 -65.34 20.56 -7.41
C THR A 178 -64.21 20.08 -6.48
N ARG A 179 -64.54 19.73 -5.23
CA ARG A 179 -63.58 19.22 -4.24
C ARG A 179 -63.02 17.84 -4.60
N VAL A 180 -63.82 16.96 -5.21
CA VAL A 180 -63.34 15.67 -5.75
C VAL A 180 -62.34 15.89 -6.89
N ASN A 181 -62.56 16.89 -7.74
CA ASN A 181 -61.64 17.23 -8.83
C ASN A 181 -60.31 17.83 -8.30
N ASP A 182 -60.33 18.69 -7.28
CA ASP A 182 -59.10 19.15 -6.58
C ASP A 182 -58.33 17.97 -5.97
N LEU A 183 -59.00 17.13 -5.19
CA LEU A 183 -58.38 15.98 -4.52
C LEU A 183 -57.80 14.97 -5.53
N THR A 184 -58.46 14.77 -6.67
CA THR A 184 -57.96 13.91 -7.76
C THR A 184 -56.72 14.52 -8.41
N THR A 185 -56.71 15.83 -8.64
CA THR A 185 -55.55 16.56 -9.19
C THR A 185 -54.36 16.48 -8.23
N ARG A 186 -54.59 16.72 -6.94
CA ARG A 186 -53.57 16.66 -5.88
C ARG A 186 -53.05 15.24 -5.66
N LYS A 187 -53.90 14.21 -5.82
CA LYS A 187 -53.48 12.80 -5.83
C LYS A 187 -52.47 12.55 -6.96
N SER A 188 -52.79 12.93 -8.19
CA SER A 188 -51.90 12.76 -9.35
C SER A 188 -50.56 13.51 -9.18
N GLN A 189 -50.59 14.72 -8.60
CA GLN A 189 -49.38 15.47 -8.24
C GLN A 189 -48.54 14.75 -7.16
N LEU A 190 -49.17 14.14 -6.16
CA LEU A 190 -48.47 13.34 -5.13
C LEU A 190 -47.88 12.05 -5.71
N GLU A 191 -48.62 11.34 -6.56
CA GLU A 191 -48.13 10.14 -7.27
C GLU A 191 -46.90 10.48 -8.15
N THR A 192 -46.96 11.60 -8.88
CA THR A 192 -45.82 12.12 -9.66
C THR A 192 -44.60 12.42 -8.77
N ARG A 193 -44.80 13.05 -7.60
CA ARG A 193 -43.73 13.35 -6.65
C ARG A 193 -43.15 12.09 -6.00
N VAL A 194 -43.96 11.09 -5.68
CA VAL A 194 -43.51 9.79 -5.15
C VAL A 194 -42.67 9.04 -6.19
N ASN A 195 -43.06 9.08 -7.46
CA ASN A 195 -42.27 8.49 -8.55
C ASN A 195 -40.91 9.20 -8.72
N GLY A 196 -40.88 10.54 -8.68
CA GLY A 196 -39.65 11.32 -8.71
C GLY A 196 -38.70 10.99 -7.55
N LEU A 197 -39.20 11.03 -6.31
CA LEU A 197 -38.42 10.67 -5.11
C LEU A 197 -37.93 9.20 -5.12
N THR A 198 -38.67 8.29 -5.77
CA THR A 198 -38.25 6.89 -5.95
C THR A 198 -37.11 6.76 -6.95
N ALA A 199 -37.11 7.56 -8.03
CA ALA A 199 -36.00 7.64 -8.97
C ALA A 199 -34.74 8.28 -8.33
N GLU A 200 -34.91 9.39 -7.60
CA GLU A 200 -33.82 10.04 -6.84
C GLU A 200 -33.19 9.08 -5.81
N LYS A 201 -34.00 8.36 -5.04
CA LYS A 201 -33.54 7.34 -4.08
C LYS A 201 -32.73 6.23 -4.78
N SER A 202 -33.19 5.79 -5.95
CA SER A 202 -32.52 4.74 -6.74
C SER A 202 -31.18 5.22 -7.29
N GLN A 203 -31.12 6.45 -7.78
CA GLN A 203 -29.86 7.09 -8.21
C GLN A 203 -28.88 7.27 -7.05
N LEU A 204 -29.37 7.71 -5.88
CA LEU A 204 -28.55 7.87 -4.69
C LEU A 204 -27.98 6.53 -4.19
N GLN A 205 -28.77 5.44 -4.25
CA GLN A 205 -28.29 4.09 -3.95
C GLN A 205 -27.19 3.64 -4.93
N SER A 206 -27.34 3.92 -6.23
CA SER A 206 -26.31 3.63 -7.23
C SER A 206 -25.02 4.42 -6.97
N ASN A 207 -25.14 5.71 -6.65
CA ASN A 207 -24.01 6.59 -6.31
C ASN A 207 -23.28 6.09 -5.03
N PHE A 208 -24.04 5.68 -4.01
CA PHE A 208 -23.50 5.11 -2.76
C PHE A 208 -22.74 3.80 -3.03
N ASN A 209 -23.31 2.90 -3.83
CA ASN A 209 -22.67 1.63 -4.19
C ASN A 209 -21.34 1.87 -4.92
N SER A 210 -21.30 2.80 -5.88
CA SER A 210 -20.09 3.17 -6.61
C SER A 210 -19.03 3.82 -5.70
N LEU A 211 -19.45 4.68 -4.75
CA LEU A 211 -18.55 5.29 -3.78
C LEU A 211 -17.97 4.25 -2.81
N SER A 212 -18.77 3.26 -2.39
CA SER A 212 -18.32 2.13 -1.56
C SER A 212 -17.29 1.25 -2.27
N GLN A 213 -17.47 0.98 -3.57
CA GLN A 213 -16.46 0.30 -4.40
C GLN A 213 -15.16 1.10 -4.50
N LYS A 214 -15.24 2.42 -4.75
CA LYS A 214 -14.06 3.30 -4.78
C LYS A 214 -13.34 3.38 -3.43
N LYS A 215 -14.07 3.33 -2.31
CA LYS A 215 -13.47 3.23 -0.97
C LYS A 215 -12.63 1.95 -0.85
N LEU A 216 -13.19 0.81 -1.22
CA LEU A 216 -12.49 -0.48 -1.15
C LEU A 216 -11.24 -0.51 -2.05
N GLU A 217 -11.33 0.03 -3.27
CA GLU A 217 -10.18 0.18 -4.18
C GLU A 217 -9.05 1.04 -3.56
N LEU A 218 -9.41 2.14 -2.90
CA LEU A 218 -8.45 2.99 -2.19
C LEU A 218 -7.84 2.28 -0.97
N GLU A 219 -8.62 1.49 -0.22
CA GLU A 219 -8.13 0.68 0.90
C GLU A 219 -7.11 -0.37 0.42
N THR A 220 -7.37 -1.07 -0.68
CA THR A 220 -6.40 -1.97 -1.34
C THR A 220 -5.13 -1.21 -1.74
N ARG A 221 -5.25 -0.07 -2.40
CA ARG A 221 -4.10 0.73 -2.86
C ARG A 221 -3.24 1.27 -1.72
N VAL A 222 -3.84 1.59 -0.56
CA VAL A 222 -3.10 1.98 0.66
C VAL A 222 -2.29 0.80 1.22
N ASN A 223 -2.85 -0.41 1.21
CA ASN A 223 -2.14 -1.62 1.64
C ASN A 223 -0.96 -1.98 0.72
N ASP A 224 -1.14 -1.86 -0.60
CA ASP A 224 -0.08 -2.05 -1.59
C ASP A 224 1.06 -1.03 -1.41
N LEU A 225 0.73 0.25 -1.22
CA LEU A 225 1.71 1.30 -0.97
C LEU A 225 2.45 1.10 0.35
N THR A 226 1.77 0.60 1.38
CA THR A 226 2.39 0.25 2.68
C THR A 226 3.36 -0.91 2.54
N THR A 227 2.99 -1.95 1.80
CA THR A 227 3.88 -3.07 1.46
C THR A 227 5.12 -2.60 0.70
N ARG A 228 4.94 -1.76 -0.33
CA ARG A 228 6.03 -1.18 -1.12
C ARG A 228 6.94 -0.26 -0.31
N LYS A 229 6.41 0.48 0.67
CA LYS A 229 7.20 1.29 1.62
C LYS A 229 8.12 0.40 2.45
N SER A 230 7.59 -0.67 3.04
CA SER A 230 8.39 -1.63 3.83
C SER A 230 9.50 -2.28 3.00
N GLN A 231 9.20 -2.71 1.76
CA GLN A 231 10.21 -3.25 0.83
C GLN A 231 11.32 -2.26 0.49
N LEU A 232 10.99 -0.97 0.34
CA LEU A 232 12.00 0.09 0.13
C LEU A 232 12.85 0.32 1.37
N GLU A 233 12.26 0.28 2.57
CA GLU A 233 12.99 0.40 3.85
C GLU A 233 13.98 -0.77 4.03
N THR A 234 13.58 -2.01 3.72
CA THR A 234 14.51 -3.17 3.70
C THR A 234 15.67 -2.95 2.72
N ARG A 235 15.40 -2.45 1.51
CA ARG A 235 16.44 -2.19 0.50
C ARG A 235 17.41 -1.08 0.91
N VAL A 236 16.91 0.00 1.54
CA VAL A 236 17.76 1.09 2.06
C VAL A 236 18.67 0.58 3.18
N ASN A 237 18.17 -0.29 4.06
CA ASN A 237 18.97 -0.92 5.12
C ASN A 237 20.07 -1.83 4.53
N GLY A 238 19.75 -2.64 3.52
CA GLY A 238 20.73 -3.47 2.80
C GLY A 238 21.85 -2.64 2.16
N LEU A 239 21.50 -1.63 1.36
CA LEU A 239 22.47 -0.71 0.74
C LEU A 239 23.33 0.05 1.77
N THR A 240 22.79 0.31 2.97
CA THR A 240 23.54 0.93 4.08
C THR A 240 24.57 -0.03 4.68
N ALA A 241 24.25 -1.32 4.79
CA ALA A 241 25.19 -2.35 5.20
C ALA A 241 26.30 -2.57 4.15
N GLU A 242 25.93 -2.68 2.86
CA GLU A 242 26.87 -2.80 1.73
C GLU A 242 27.86 -1.62 1.70
N LYS A 243 27.37 -0.38 1.84
CA LYS A 243 28.20 0.83 1.92
C LYS A 243 29.19 0.77 3.10
N SER A 244 28.75 0.25 4.25
CA SER A 244 29.58 0.13 5.45
C SER A 244 30.68 -0.93 5.30
N GLN A 245 30.35 -2.05 4.64
CA GLN A 245 31.34 -3.06 4.27
C GLN A 245 32.36 -2.53 3.24
N LEU A 246 31.90 -1.80 2.23
CA LEU A 246 32.77 -1.22 1.20
C LEU A 246 33.73 -0.18 1.78
N GLN A 247 33.27 0.65 2.73
CA GLN A 247 34.13 1.56 3.48
C GLN A 247 35.19 0.82 4.31
N SER A 248 34.82 -0.30 4.93
CA SER A 248 35.76 -1.14 5.71
C SER A 248 36.82 -1.78 4.81
N ASN A 249 36.41 -2.28 3.64
CA ASN A 249 37.31 -2.82 2.61
C ASN A 249 38.27 -1.74 2.08
N PHE A 250 37.77 -0.52 1.82
CA PHE A 250 38.60 0.62 1.39
C PHE A 250 39.63 1.00 2.46
N ASN A 251 39.23 1.07 3.73
CA ASN A 251 40.15 1.37 4.84
C ASN A 251 41.26 0.31 4.96
N SER A 252 40.92 -0.98 4.81
CA SER A 252 41.90 -2.08 4.81
C SER A 252 42.87 -2.01 3.61
N LEU A 253 42.38 -1.67 2.41
CA LEU A 253 43.21 -1.51 1.23
C LEU A 253 44.16 -0.29 1.36
N SER A 254 43.69 0.79 1.96
CA SER A 254 44.50 1.98 2.26
C SER A 254 45.64 1.68 3.25
N GLN A 255 45.36 0.89 4.30
CA GLN A 255 46.39 0.36 5.22
C GLN A 255 47.45 -0.47 4.48
N LYS A 256 47.02 -1.44 3.64
CA LYS A 256 47.92 -2.28 2.84
C LYS A 256 48.76 -1.47 1.84
N LYS A 257 48.23 -0.37 1.29
CA LYS A 257 48.99 0.55 0.44
C LYS A 257 50.15 1.19 1.23
N LEU A 258 49.88 1.71 2.42
CA LEU A 258 50.91 2.33 3.28
C LEU A 258 51.98 1.34 3.76
N GLU A 259 51.58 0.08 4.04
CA GLU A 259 52.52 -1.00 4.35
C GLU A 259 53.44 -1.32 3.16
N LEU A 260 52.90 -1.38 1.93
CA LEU A 260 53.68 -1.59 0.71
C LEU A 260 54.61 -0.41 0.41
N GLU A 261 54.16 0.83 0.58
CA GLU A 261 55.01 2.03 0.44
C GLU A 261 56.17 2.01 1.43
N THR A 262 55.92 1.60 2.67
CA THR A 262 56.97 1.40 3.70
C THR A 262 57.97 0.33 3.27
N ARG A 263 57.49 -0.83 2.81
CA ARG A 263 58.35 -1.95 2.34
C ARG A 263 59.19 -1.57 1.11
N VAL A 264 58.68 -0.72 0.22
CA VAL A 264 59.45 -0.21 -0.94
C VAL A 264 60.59 0.71 -0.48
N ASN A 265 60.38 1.55 0.54
CA ASN A 265 61.42 2.40 1.11
C ASN A 265 62.52 1.59 1.82
N ASP A 266 62.14 0.56 2.57
CA ASP A 266 63.08 -0.39 3.20
C ASP A 266 63.93 -1.15 2.17
N LEU A 267 63.30 -1.65 1.10
CA LEU A 267 64.01 -2.34 0.01
C LEU A 267 64.94 -1.40 -0.74
N THR A 268 64.55 -0.14 -0.96
CA THR A 268 65.38 0.90 -1.57
C THR A 268 66.60 1.21 -0.70
N THR A 269 66.41 1.30 0.62
CA THR A 269 67.48 1.51 1.60
C THR A 269 68.46 0.33 1.62
N ARG A 270 67.94 -0.91 1.67
CA ARG A 270 68.74 -2.15 1.57
C ARG A 270 69.52 -2.23 0.26
N LYS A 271 68.94 -1.82 -0.86
CA LYS A 271 69.64 -1.75 -2.15
C LYS A 271 70.86 -0.84 -2.08
N SER A 272 70.70 0.39 -1.58
CA SER A 272 71.80 1.35 -1.44
C SER A 272 72.92 0.84 -0.50
N GLN A 273 72.56 0.15 0.58
CA GLN A 273 73.52 -0.52 1.47
C GLN A 273 74.28 -1.65 0.76
N LEU A 274 73.62 -2.44 -0.09
CA LEU A 274 74.27 -3.49 -0.89
C LEU A 274 75.20 -2.91 -1.96
N GLU A 275 74.77 -1.86 -2.67
CA GLU A 275 75.61 -1.13 -3.65
C GLU A 275 76.87 -0.56 -2.98
N THR A 276 76.72 0.02 -1.79
CA THR A 276 77.85 0.50 -0.96
C THR A 276 78.82 -0.64 -0.60
N ARG A 277 78.31 -1.81 -0.19
CA ARG A 277 79.14 -2.98 0.13
C ARG A 277 79.83 -3.57 -1.10
N VAL A 278 79.19 -3.59 -2.26
CA VAL A 278 79.80 -4.04 -3.52
C VAL A 278 80.94 -3.11 -3.93
N ASN A 279 80.76 -1.80 -3.79
CA ASN A 279 81.82 -0.82 -4.05
C ASN A 279 83.03 -1.01 -3.09
N GLY A 280 82.77 -1.22 -1.80
CA GLY A 280 83.81 -1.53 -0.80
C GLY A 280 84.60 -2.80 -1.14
N LEU A 281 83.91 -3.92 -1.41
CA LEU A 281 84.55 -5.18 -1.81
C LEU A 281 85.33 -5.06 -3.13
N THR A 282 84.89 -4.19 -4.05
CA THR A 282 85.61 -3.91 -5.30
C THR A 282 86.90 -3.14 -5.05
N ALA A 283 86.92 -2.19 -4.11
CA ALA A 283 88.12 -1.51 -3.66
C ALA A 283 89.09 -2.47 -2.93
N GLU A 284 88.59 -3.29 -2.00
CA GLU A 284 89.38 -4.32 -1.30
C GLU A 284 90.04 -5.30 -2.29
N LYS A 285 89.28 -5.82 -3.26
CA LYS A 285 89.80 -6.68 -4.33
C LYS A 285 90.92 -6.01 -5.13
N SER A 286 90.75 -4.72 -5.45
CA SER A 286 91.74 -3.94 -6.20
C SER A 286 93.03 -3.74 -5.40
N GLN A 287 92.92 -3.45 -4.09
CA GLN A 287 94.07 -3.38 -3.19
C GLN A 287 94.76 -4.74 -3.04
N LEU A 288 94.00 -5.84 -2.92
CA LEU A 288 94.55 -7.19 -2.81
C LEU A 288 95.34 -7.59 -4.07
N GLN A 289 94.85 -7.22 -5.26
CA GLN A 289 95.56 -7.41 -6.52
C GLN A 289 96.87 -6.61 -6.57
N SER A 290 96.86 -5.36 -6.11
CA SER A 290 98.08 -4.53 -6.03
C SER A 290 99.12 -5.14 -5.08
N ASN A 291 98.68 -5.57 -3.90
CA ASN A 291 99.53 -6.25 -2.92
C ASN A 291 100.12 -7.57 -3.47
N PHE A 292 99.31 -8.35 -4.19
CA PHE A 292 99.76 -9.59 -4.85
C PHE A 292 100.82 -9.31 -5.92
N ASN A 293 100.60 -8.29 -6.77
CA ASN A 293 101.56 -7.91 -7.81
C ASN A 293 102.91 -7.50 -7.20
N SER A 294 102.90 -6.68 -6.14
CA SER A 294 104.12 -6.28 -5.43
C SER A 294 104.84 -7.46 -4.75
N LEU A 295 104.09 -8.37 -4.13
CA LEU A 295 104.68 -9.59 -3.53
C LEU A 295 105.28 -10.52 -4.61
N SER A 296 104.67 -10.59 -5.79
CA SER A 296 105.21 -11.33 -6.94
C SER A 296 106.47 -10.70 -7.52
N GLN A 297 106.64 -9.37 -7.44
CA GLN A 297 107.90 -8.70 -7.79
C GLN A 297 108.99 -9.02 -6.77
N LYS A 298 108.70 -8.89 -5.46
CA LYS A 298 109.65 -9.27 -4.39
C LYS A 298 110.11 -10.72 -4.46
N LYS A 299 109.21 -11.64 -4.87
CA LYS A 299 109.57 -13.03 -5.14
C LYS A 299 110.65 -13.13 -6.23
N LEU A 300 110.48 -12.41 -7.34
CA LEU A 300 111.43 -12.42 -8.46
C LEU A 300 112.77 -11.76 -8.10
N GLU A 301 112.74 -10.68 -7.32
CA GLU A 301 113.94 -10.02 -6.76
C GLU A 301 114.74 -10.99 -5.88
N LEU A 302 114.07 -11.74 -5.00
CA LEU A 302 114.69 -12.76 -4.14
C LEU A 302 115.20 -13.98 -4.93
N GLU A 303 114.45 -14.45 -5.93
CA GLU A 303 114.91 -15.53 -6.83
C GLU A 303 116.17 -15.10 -7.60
N THR A 304 116.26 -13.83 -8.01
CA THR A 304 117.46 -13.25 -8.62
C THR A 304 118.63 -13.24 -7.62
N ARG A 305 118.43 -12.64 -6.43
CA ARG A 305 119.49 -12.53 -5.41
C ARG A 305 119.98 -13.88 -4.89
N VAL A 306 119.13 -14.91 -4.85
CA VAL A 306 119.54 -16.29 -4.53
C VAL A 306 120.42 -16.90 -5.63
N ASN A 307 120.16 -16.59 -6.90
CA ASN A 307 121.04 -17.01 -8.00
C ASN A 307 122.40 -16.28 -7.95
N ASP A 308 122.40 -14.98 -7.66
CA ASP A 308 123.62 -14.17 -7.51
C ASP A 308 124.51 -14.68 -6.36
N LEU A 309 123.94 -14.87 -5.17
CA LEU A 309 124.65 -15.45 -4.01
C LEU A 309 125.12 -16.89 -4.27
N THR A 310 124.41 -17.64 -5.11
CA THR A 310 124.85 -18.98 -5.56
C THR A 310 126.04 -18.89 -6.53
N ALA A 311 126.14 -17.82 -7.32
CA ALA A 311 127.30 -17.55 -8.18
C ALA A 311 128.50 -17.03 -7.35
N GLU A 312 128.29 -16.12 -6.41
CA GLU A 312 129.32 -15.66 -5.46
C GLU A 312 129.87 -16.83 -4.64
N LYS A 313 129.01 -17.70 -4.08
CA LYS A 313 129.43 -18.92 -3.37
C LYS A 313 130.30 -19.82 -4.25
N ARG A 314 130.01 -19.92 -5.56
CA ARG A 314 130.83 -20.69 -6.51
C ARG A 314 132.19 -20.01 -6.77
N GLN A 315 132.24 -18.69 -6.85
CA GLN A 315 133.49 -17.94 -6.96
C GLN A 315 134.34 -18.09 -5.68
N LEU A 316 133.75 -17.93 -4.50
CA LEU A 316 134.41 -18.15 -3.21
C LEU A 316 134.94 -19.59 -3.07
N GLN A 317 134.18 -20.60 -3.50
CA GLN A 317 134.66 -21.99 -3.53
C GLN A 317 135.86 -22.17 -4.48
N ASN A 318 135.84 -21.54 -5.66
CA ASN A 318 136.98 -21.59 -6.60
C ASN A 318 138.21 -20.89 -6.02
N SER A 319 138.05 -19.72 -5.40
CA SER A 319 139.12 -19.01 -4.70
C SER A 319 139.67 -19.80 -3.53
N LEU A 320 138.81 -20.45 -2.73
CA LEU A 320 139.20 -21.34 -1.63
C LEU A 320 140.01 -22.55 -2.14
N ASN A 321 139.57 -23.17 -3.23
CA ASN A 321 140.31 -24.27 -3.85
C ASN A 321 141.70 -23.80 -4.33
N SER A 322 141.79 -22.62 -4.94
CA SER A 322 143.07 -22.03 -5.38
C SER A 322 143.97 -21.63 -4.21
N LEU A 323 143.42 -21.09 -3.12
CA LEU A 323 144.18 -20.82 -1.88
C LEU A 323 144.65 -22.11 -1.22
N SER A 324 143.85 -23.18 -1.27
CA SER A 324 144.26 -24.51 -0.78
C SER A 324 145.37 -25.13 -1.63
N GLN A 325 145.38 -24.88 -2.96
CA GLN A 325 146.51 -25.26 -3.82
C GLN A 325 147.75 -24.43 -3.49
N LYS A 326 147.64 -23.10 -3.38
CA LYS A 326 148.74 -22.23 -2.97
C LYS A 326 149.29 -22.55 -1.58
N LYS A 327 148.44 -22.98 -0.65
CA LYS A 327 148.87 -23.50 0.66
C LYS A 327 149.74 -24.74 0.48
N LEU A 328 149.31 -25.70 -0.34
CA LEU A 328 150.07 -26.92 -0.62
C LEU A 328 151.39 -26.64 -1.35
N GLU A 329 151.39 -25.68 -2.28
CA GLU A 329 152.59 -25.17 -2.95
C GLU A 329 153.55 -24.53 -1.93
N LEU A 330 153.06 -23.64 -1.06
CA LEU A 330 153.86 -23.00 -0.01
C LEU A 330 154.34 -23.99 1.07
N GLU A 331 153.56 -25.02 1.41
CA GLU A 331 154.02 -26.12 2.29
C GLU A 331 155.13 -26.92 1.61
N THR A 332 155.06 -27.11 0.29
CA THR A 332 156.09 -27.76 -0.54
C THR A 332 157.35 -26.88 -0.74
N GLU A 333 157.20 -25.56 -0.78
CA GLU A 333 158.32 -24.62 -0.80
C GLU A 333 158.94 -24.44 0.59
N LEU A 334 158.16 -24.45 1.66
CA LEU A 334 158.65 -24.38 3.04
C LEU A 334 159.48 -25.62 3.40
N THR A 335 159.10 -26.81 2.95
CA THR A 335 159.94 -28.01 3.08
C THR A 335 161.26 -27.89 2.32
N LYS A 336 161.24 -27.38 1.08
CA LYS A 336 162.48 -27.15 0.30
C LYS A 336 163.36 -26.05 0.90
N LEU A 337 162.77 -24.99 1.44
CA LEU A 337 163.48 -23.91 2.12
C LEU A 337 164.04 -24.36 3.47
N SER A 338 163.36 -25.29 4.16
CA SER A 338 163.93 -25.99 5.32
C SER A 338 165.18 -26.78 4.91
N GLU A 339 165.11 -27.60 3.87
CA GLU A 339 166.25 -28.35 3.31
C GLU A 339 167.41 -27.43 2.88
N GLN A 340 167.12 -26.27 2.28
CA GLN A 340 168.14 -25.31 1.84
C GLN A 340 168.74 -24.47 2.98
N ALA A 341 167.93 -24.01 3.94
CA ALA A 341 168.41 -23.22 5.07
C ALA A 341 169.19 -24.07 6.10
N THR A 342 168.90 -25.37 6.18
CA THR A 342 169.59 -26.31 7.09
C THR A 342 170.71 -27.11 6.41
N GLY A 343 171.14 -26.74 5.20
CA GLY A 343 172.14 -27.49 4.41
C GLY A 343 173.51 -27.73 5.07
N CYS A 344 173.81 -27.05 6.20
CA CYS A 344 174.96 -27.32 7.07
C CYS A 344 174.59 -27.40 8.57
N LEU A 345 173.31 -27.59 8.93
CA LEU A 345 172.82 -27.47 10.31
C LEU A 345 171.65 -28.43 10.62
N PHE A 346 171.98 -29.70 10.93
CA PHE A 346 171.00 -30.71 11.33
C PHE A 346 170.82 -30.77 12.86
N THR A 347 169.60 -31.05 13.31
CA THR A 347 169.27 -31.31 14.72
C THR A 347 169.30 -32.81 15.02
N SER A 348 169.81 -33.20 16.20
CA SER A 348 169.58 -34.56 16.72
C SER A 348 168.11 -34.71 17.12
N ASN A 349 167.44 -35.75 16.63
CA ASN A 349 166.09 -36.12 17.06
C ASN A 349 166.09 -36.92 18.39
N GLU A 350 167.28 -37.24 18.93
CA GLU A 350 167.47 -37.97 20.17
C GLU A 350 168.12 -37.07 21.22
N GLU A 351 167.57 -37.05 22.44
CA GLU A 351 168.19 -36.39 23.60
C GLU A 351 169.44 -37.17 24.06
N LYS A 352 170.55 -36.46 24.25
CA LYS A 352 171.84 -37.02 24.68
C LYS A 352 172.53 -36.06 25.65
N SER A 353 173.55 -36.54 26.38
CA SER A 353 174.36 -35.63 27.21
C SER A 353 175.13 -34.63 26.32
N TRP A 354 175.65 -33.54 26.91
CA TRP A 354 176.29 -32.48 26.11
C TRP A 354 177.59 -32.94 25.42
N SER A 355 178.35 -33.85 26.05
CA SER A 355 179.52 -34.48 25.40
C SER A 355 179.11 -35.36 24.23
N ASP A 356 178.06 -36.15 24.41
CA ASP A 356 177.67 -37.18 23.44
C ASP A 356 176.92 -36.56 22.26
N SER A 357 176.15 -35.49 22.52
CA SER A 357 175.59 -34.61 21.49
C SER A 357 176.69 -33.98 20.64
N ARG A 358 177.78 -33.52 21.28
CA ARG A 358 178.93 -32.93 20.58
C ARG A 358 179.68 -33.95 19.75
N GLN A 359 179.90 -35.15 20.29
CA GLN A 359 180.53 -36.22 19.55
C GLN A 359 179.66 -36.66 18.37
N TYR A 360 178.35 -36.83 18.57
CA TYR A 360 177.39 -37.13 17.49
C TYR A 360 177.44 -36.10 16.35
N CYS A 361 177.43 -34.80 16.64
CA CYS A 361 177.57 -33.77 15.61
C CYS A 361 178.92 -33.84 14.87
N ARG A 362 180.00 -34.21 15.56
CA ARG A 362 181.36 -34.35 14.98
C ARG A 362 181.52 -35.61 14.14
N ASP A 363 180.96 -36.73 14.57
CA ASP A 363 180.96 -38.00 13.82
C ASP A 363 180.23 -37.87 12.47
N HIS A 364 179.24 -36.97 12.42
CA HIS A 364 178.51 -36.59 11.21
C HIS A 364 179.09 -35.34 10.50
N GLY A 365 180.36 -35.01 10.74
CA GLY A 365 181.12 -34.01 9.98
C GLY A 365 180.93 -32.54 10.39
N GLY A 366 180.19 -32.27 11.47
CA GLY A 366 179.96 -30.93 12.01
C GLY A 366 180.60 -30.71 13.40
N ASP A 367 179.94 -29.90 14.21
CA ASP A 367 180.15 -29.75 15.66
C ASP A 367 178.83 -29.24 16.27
N LEU A 368 178.68 -29.19 17.60
CA LEU A 368 177.52 -28.53 18.20
C LEU A 368 177.44 -27.07 17.73
N VAL A 369 176.22 -26.57 17.48
CA VAL A 369 176.01 -25.21 16.95
C VAL A 369 176.49 -24.14 17.96
N ILE A 370 177.62 -23.51 17.65
CA ILE A 370 178.15 -22.37 18.39
C ILE A 370 177.51 -21.09 17.84
N ILE A 371 176.54 -20.55 18.56
CA ILE A 371 175.92 -19.26 18.26
C ILE A 371 176.78 -18.16 18.91
N ASN A 372 177.57 -17.45 18.10
CA ASN A 372 178.59 -16.50 18.54
C ASN A 372 178.47 -15.09 17.93
N SER A 373 177.34 -14.76 17.32
CA SER A 373 176.95 -13.39 16.99
C SER A 373 175.45 -13.20 17.24
N GLU A 374 175.03 -11.98 17.58
CA GLU A 374 173.60 -11.67 17.74
C GLU A 374 172.84 -11.98 16.45
N GLU A 375 173.40 -11.66 15.27
CA GLU A 375 172.80 -11.99 13.96
C GLU A 375 172.42 -13.48 13.85
N LYS A 376 173.31 -14.42 14.21
CA LYS A 376 173.00 -15.86 14.14
C LYS A 376 171.90 -16.29 15.11
N GLN A 377 171.74 -15.60 16.24
CA GLN A 377 170.67 -15.89 17.18
C GLN A 377 169.34 -15.23 16.77
N HIS A 378 169.42 -14.04 16.16
CA HIS A 378 168.27 -13.27 15.68
C HIS A 378 167.64 -13.90 14.44
N ILE A 379 168.45 -14.39 13.48
CA ILE A 379 167.97 -15.01 12.23
C ILE A 379 167.05 -16.20 12.53
N THR A 380 167.50 -17.16 13.35
CA THR A 380 166.71 -18.37 13.65
C THR A 380 165.43 -18.05 14.42
N ILE A 381 165.52 -17.22 15.47
CA ILE A 381 164.40 -16.99 16.40
C ILE A 381 163.37 -15.98 15.86
N THR A 382 163.78 -15.01 15.04
CA THR A 382 162.85 -14.02 14.46
C THR A 382 162.12 -14.58 13.24
N ALA A 383 162.80 -15.30 12.35
CA ALA A 383 162.18 -15.82 11.13
C ALA A 383 160.99 -16.75 11.44
N GLU A 384 161.16 -17.74 12.33
CA GLU A 384 160.07 -18.62 12.75
C GLU A 384 158.94 -17.86 13.44
N ARG A 385 159.28 -16.92 14.33
CA ARG A 385 158.29 -16.18 15.14
C ARG A 385 157.41 -15.27 14.28
N ASP A 386 158.00 -14.55 13.33
CA ASP A 386 157.25 -13.66 12.45
C ASP A 386 156.45 -14.43 11.38
N LEU A 387 156.97 -15.57 10.89
CA LEU A 387 156.22 -16.46 10.01
C LEU A 387 154.97 -17.03 10.72
N ILE A 388 155.13 -17.56 11.94
CA ILE A 388 154.02 -18.07 12.77
C ILE A 388 153.02 -16.96 13.11
N LYS A 389 153.50 -15.75 13.39
CA LYS A 389 152.64 -14.58 13.67
C LYS A 389 151.83 -14.17 12.44
N SER A 390 152.44 -14.13 11.25
CA SER A 390 151.73 -13.89 10.00
C SER A 390 150.66 -14.96 9.75
N TYR A 391 151.02 -16.24 9.91
CA TYR A 391 150.09 -17.36 9.69
C TYR A 391 148.89 -17.32 10.65
N LYS A 392 149.11 -16.96 11.93
CA LYS A 392 148.03 -16.78 12.90
C LYS A 392 147.09 -15.63 12.52
N ASN A 393 147.62 -14.48 12.12
CA ASN A 393 146.79 -13.35 11.68
C ASN A 393 145.88 -13.73 10.50
N THR A 394 146.42 -14.39 9.47
CA THR A 394 145.63 -14.81 8.30
C THR A 394 144.57 -15.87 8.65
N VAL A 395 144.85 -16.77 9.60
CA VAL A 395 143.84 -17.72 10.10
C VAL A 395 142.73 -17.01 10.91
N GLU A 396 143.07 -15.99 11.68
CA GLU A 396 142.10 -15.19 12.43
C GLU A 396 141.16 -14.40 11.50
N GLU A 397 141.71 -13.72 10.50
CA GLU A 397 140.95 -13.01 9.45
C GLU A 397 140.04 -13.95 8.65
N PHE A 398 140.52 -15.18 8.35
CA PHE A 398 139.75 -16.19 7.65
C PHE A 398 138.60 -16.75 8.51
N ASN A 399 138.83 -16.99 9.81
CA ASN A 399 137.77 -17.38 10.75
C ASN A 399 136.70 -16.30 10.91
N GLN A 400 137.08 -15.03 11.00
CA GLN A 400 136.14 -13.89 11.05
C GLN A 400 135.28 -13.83 9.77
N THR A 401 135.90 -14.07 8.61
CA THR A 401 135.20 -14.13 7.31
C THR A 401 134.21 -15.30 7.25
N ILE A 402 134.59 -16.49 7.73
CA ILE A 402 133.69 -17.65 7.82
C ILE A 402 132.49 -17.37 8.72
N ASN A 403 132.72 -16.83 9.92
CA ASN A 403 131.64 -16.54 10.87
C ASN A 403 130.64 -15.55 10.27
N SER A 404 131.12 -14.45 9.66
CA SER A 404 130.25 -13.47 9.01
C SER A 404 129.42 -14.09 7.86
N LEU A 405 129.99 -14.99 7.06
CA LEU A 405 129.24 -15.70 6.01
C LEU A 405 128.22 -16.70 6.59
N GLN A 406 128.53 -17.33 7.72
CA GLN A 406 127.65 -18.26 8.43
C GLN A 406 126.42 -17.53 8.99
N ASP A 407 126.61 -16.33 9.56
CA ASP A 407 125.54 -15.48 10.09
C ASP A 407 124.64 -14.97 8.96
N ASN A 408 125.23 -14.39 7.90
CA ASN A 408 124.49 -13.91 6.72
C ASN A 408 123.66 -15.03 6.05
N TYR A 409 124.17 -16.26 5.99
CA TYR A 409 123.42 -17.42 5.47
C TYR A 409 122.25 -17.80 6.39
N THR A 410 122.44 -17.69 7.71
CA THR A 410 121.41 -18.00 8.72
C THR A 410 120.25 -17.01 8.65
N ASP A 411 120.54 -15.71 8.56
CA ASP A 411 119.51 -14.67 8.42
C ASP A 411 118.70 -14.80 7.12
N LEU A 412 119.37 -15.06 5.99
CA LEU A 412 118.69 -15.30 4.72
C LEU A 412 117.76 -16.55 4.76
N MET A 413 118.16 -17.59 5.50
CA MET A 413 117.33 -18.78 5.72
C MET A 413 116.15 -18.53 6.67
N ASN A 414 116.28 -17.59 7.60
CA ASN A 414 115.20 -17.12 8.47
C ASN A 414 114.17 -16.29 7.68
N GLU A 415 114.61 -15.31 6.87
CA GLU A 415 113.73 -14.52 5.99
C GLU A 415 112.94 -15.42 5.03
N LYS A 416 113.62 -16.39 4.40
CA LYS A 416 112.99 -17.38 3.52
C LYS A 416 111.87 -18.16 4.22
N HIS A 417 112.07 -18.61 5.46
CA HIS A 417 111.03 -19.30 6.23
C HIS A 417 109.83 -18.39 6.54
N GLN A 418 110.07 -17.14 6.95
CA GLN A 418 108.98 -16.18 7.19
C GLN A 418 108.16 -15.94 5.92
N LEU A 419 108.81 -15.79 4.76
CA LEU A 419 108.14 -15.61 3.48
C LEU A 419 107.33 -16.84 3.05
N GLN A 420 107.83 -18.06 3.26
CA GLN A 420 107.07 -19.30 3.00
C GLN A 420 105.83 -19.42 3.89
N ASN A 421 105.94 -19.05 5.18
CA ASN A 421 104.80 -19.02 6.11
C ASN A 421 103.75 -17.97 5.69
N ASN A 422 104.20 -16.76 5.34
CA ASN A 422 103.32 -15.68 4.88
C ASN A 422 102.58 -16.05 3.58
N PHE A 423 103.28 -16.61 2.59
CA PHE A 423 102.68 -17.07 1.34
C PHE A 423 101.63 -18.17 1.56
N SER A 424 101.90 -19.10 2.48
CA SER A 424 100.96 -20.16 2.85
C SER A 424 99.68 -19.60 3.48
N SER A 425 99.82 -18.63 4.41
CA SER A 425 98.67 -17.96 5.04
C SER A 425 97.83 -17.16 4.04
N LEU A 426 98.46 -16.45 3.09
CA LEU A 426 97.73 -15.71 2.05
C LEU A 426 97.00 -16.64 1.08
N SER A 427 97.61 -17.77 0.70
CA SER A 427 96.96 -18.79 -0.15
C SER A 427 95.73 -19.39 0.54
N GLN A 428 95.80 -19.66 1.84
CA GLN A 428 94.66 -20.16 2.62
C GLN A 428 93.52 -19.15 2.69
N LYS A 429 93.81 -17.87 2.95
CA LYS A 429 92.82 -16.77 2.94
C LYS A 429 92.17 -16.56 1.57
N LYS A 430 92.92 -16.73 0.48
CA LYS A 430 92.38 -16.70 -0.89
C LYS A 430 91.31 -17.78 -1.08
N LEU A 431 91.63 -19.03 -0.74
CA LEU A 431 90.71 -20.16 -0.87
C LEU A 431 89.46 -20.00 -0.01
N GLU A 432 89.60 -19.47 1.20
CA GLU A 432 88.49 -19.16 2.10
C GLU A 432 87.55 -18.09 1.52
N LEU A 433 88.10 -17.03 0.90
CA LEU A 433 87.32 -16.00 0.20
C LEU A 433 86.60 -16.56 -1.05
N GLU A 434 87.29 -17.36 -1.88
CA GLU A 434 86.69 -18.02 -3.06
C GLU A 434 85.54 -18.96 -2.67
N THR A 435 85.70 -19.69 -1.55
CA THR A 435 84.64 -20.53 -0.97
C THR A 435 83.44 -19.71 -0.49
N ARG A 436 83.67 -18.60 0.23
CA ARG A 436 82.59 -17.72 0.73
C ARG A 436 81.83 -17.03 -0.40
N VAL A 437 82.51 -16.60 -1.47
CA VAL A 437 81.85 -16.05 -2.68
C VAL A 437 80.95 -17.10 -3.33
N THR A 438 81.42 -18.36 -3.41
CA THR A 438 80.64 -19.47 -3.97
C THR A 438 79.40 -19.77 -3.13
N SER A 439 79.54 -19.85 -1.79
CA SER A 439 78.42 -20.07 -0.87
C SER A 439 77.34 -18.98 -0.97
N LEU A 440 77.75 -17.70 -0.99
CA LEU A 440 76.83 -16.56 -1.13
C LEU A 440 76.13 -16.53 -2.49
N SER A 441 76.76 -17.07 -3.55
CA SER A 441 76.14 -17.21 -4.87
C SER A 441 75.00 -18.25 -4.85
N GLU A 442 75.21 -19.40 -4.21
CA GLU A 442 74.17 -20.43 -4.07
C GLU A 442 73.04 -20.00 -3.12
N GLU A 443 73.35 -19.28 -2.03
CA GLU A 443 72.33 -18.67 -1.16
C GLU A 443 71.46 -17.67 -1.94
N LEU A 444 72.07 -16.81 -2.77
CA LEU A 444 71.34 -15.84 -3.59
C LEU A 444 70.42 -16.52 -4.63
N LYS A 445 70.90 -17.59 -5.29
CA LYS A 445 70.06 -18.43 -6.18
C LYS A 445 68.90 -19.07 -5.42
N LYS A 446 69.16 -19.60 -4.22
CA LYS A 446 68.18 -20.28 -3.37
C LYS A 446 67.14 -19.33 -2.78
N GLU A 447 67.47 -18.05 -2.62
CA GLU A 447 66.49 -17.02 -2.26
C GLU A 447 65.63 -16.60 -3.48
N ALA A 448 66.25 -16.47 -4.66
CA ALA A 448 65.52 -16.20 -5.91
C ALA A 448 64.52 -17.33 -6.25
N SER A 449 64.90 -18.59 -6.04
CA SER A 449 64.04 -19.76 -6.32
C SER A 449 62.88 -19.96 -5.34
N LYS A 450 62.63 -19.03 -4.41
CA LYS A 450 61.44 -19.06 -3.53
C LYS A 450 60.22 -18.36 -4.14
N GLN A 451 60.38 -17.64 -5.25
CA GLN A 451 59.29 -16.97 -5.94
C GLN A 451 58.68 -17.91 -6.99
N ARG A 452 57.54 -18.54 -6.67
CA ARG A 452 56.71 -19.25 -7.66
C ARG A 452 56.02 -18.22 -8.54
N TRP A 453 56.20 -18.31 -9.86
CA TRP A 453 55.59 -17.41 -10.84
C TRP A 453 54.57 -18.16 -11.71
N PHE A 454 53.35 -17.62 -11.79
CA PHE A 454 52.25 -18.19 -12.57
C PHE A 454 52.07 -17.46 -13.89
N PHE A 455 51.92 -18.22 -14.98
CA PHE A 455 51.69 -17.70 -16.33
C PHE A 455 50.56 -18.46 -17.03
N MET A 456 49.79 -17.78 -17.87
CA MET A 456 48.71 -18.40 -18.66
C MET A 456 49.09 -18.47 -20.14
N SER A 457 48.70 -19.54 -20.83
CA SER A 457 48.82 -19.66 -22.28
C SER A 457 47.97 -18.62 -23.01
N ASN A 458 48.54 -17.98 -24.03
CA ASN A 458 47.74 -17.22 -25.01
C ASN A 458 47.08 -18.13 -26.05
N GLU A 459 47.61 -19.33 -26.27
CA GLU A 459 47.15 -20.31 -27.27
C GLU A 459 46.27 -21.40 -26.65
N LEU A 460 45.28 -21.88 -27.42
CA LEU A 460 44.47 -23.06 -27.09
C LEU A 460 45.19 -24.33 -27.55
N LYS A 461 45.41 -25.27 -26.62
CA LYS A 461 46.20 -26.49 -26.82
C LYS A 461 45.56 -27.67 -26.10
N SER A 462 45.78 -28.90 -26.57
CA SER A 462 45.40 -30.11 -25.82
C SER A 462 46.17 -30.17 -24.49
N TRP A 463 45.84 -31.10 -23.59
CA TRP A 463 46.57 -31.21 -22.33
C TRP A 463 48.06 -31.54 -22.54
N SER A 464 48.38 -32.47 -23.44
CA SER A 464 49.76 -32.85 -23.77
C SER A 464 50.52 -31.72 -24.47
N ASP A 465 49.90 -31.05 -25.45
CA ASP A 465 50.47 -29.89 -26.13
C ASP A 465 50.72 -28.71 -25.15
N SER A 466 49.79 -28.48 -24.22
CA SER A 466 49.92 -27.45 -23.18
C SER A 466 51.08 -27.76 -22.25
N ARG A 467 51.21 -29.02 -21.83
CA ARG A 467 52.28 -29.48 -20.96
C ARG A 467 53.66 -29.40 -21.62
N GLN A 468 53.76 -29.74 -22.91
CA GLN A 468 55.01 -29.58 -23.63
C GLN A 468 55.37 -28.10 -23.80
N TYR A 469 54.40 -27.25 -24.16
CA TYR A 469 54.60 -25.81 -24.35
C TYR A 469 55.20 -25.09 -23.12
N CYS A 470 54.83 -25.47 -21.89
CA CYS A 470 55.46 -24.93 -20.69
C CYS A 470 56.82 -25.57 -20.37
N ARG A 471 57.01 -26.86 -20.65
CA ARG A 471 58.31 -27.54 -20.51
C ARG A 471 59.38 -26.93 -21.40
N ASP A 472 59.01 -26.57 -22.63
CA ASP A 472 59.85 -25.81 -23.57
C ASP A 472 60.27 -24.42 -23.04
N ARG A 473 59.64 -23.93 -21.97
CA ARG A 473 59.88 -22.62 -21.33
C ARG A 473 60.45 -22.77 -19.90
N GLY A 474 60.78 -23.99 -19.48
CA GLY A 474 61.28 -24.29 -18.14
C GLY A 474 60.22 -24.09 -17.05
N ALA A 475 59.04 -24.66 -17.27
CA ALA A 475 57.87 -24.70 -16.39
C ALA A 475 57.14 -26.06 -16.58
N ASP A 476 56.12 -26.37 -15.79
CA ASP A 476 55.16 -27.45 -16.09
C ASP A 476 53.72 -26.91 -15.92
N LEU A 477 52.70 -27.72 -16.20
CA LEU A 477 51.31 -27.39 -15.84
C LEU A 477 51.21 -27.22 -14.32
N VAL A 478 50.42 -26.24 -13.86
CA VAL A 478 50.29 -25.93 -12.44
C VAL A 478 49.76 -27.14 -11.65
N ILE A 479 50.46 -27.53 -10.58
CA ILE A 479 50.10 -28.67 -9.74
C ILE A 479 49.50 -28.13 -8.42
N ILE A 480 48.19 -28.33 -8.24
CA ILE A 480 47.47 -27.92 -7.02
C ILE A 480 47.31 -29.16 -6.12
N ASN A 481 48.24 -29.33 -5.18
CA ASN A 481 48.41 -30.54 -4.36
C ASN A 481 48.03 -30.38 -2.87
N SER A 482 47.10 -29.49 -2.55
CA SER A 482 46.56 -29.32 -1.19
C SER A 482 45.05 -29.59 -1.18
N GLU A 483 44.59 -30.46 -0.28
CA GLU A 483 43.17 -30.85 -0.16
C GLU A 483 42.25 -29.64 0.06
N GLU A 484 42.69 -28.61 0.79
CA GLU A 484 41.97 -27.32 0.98
C GLU A 484 41.73 -26.50 -0.32
N LYS A 485 42.16 -26.96 -1.50
CA LYS A 485 42.07 -26.20 -2.77
C LYS A 485 41.52 -27.00 -3.96
N GLN A 486 40.99 -28.19 -3.76
CA GLN A 486 40.29 -28.92 -4.82
C GLN A 486 38.83 -28.44 -4.86
N PHE A 487 38.49 -27.68 -5.91
CA PHE A 487 37.22 -26.96 -6.00
C PHE A 487 36.31 -27.57 -7.07
N TRP A 488 36.04 -28.86 -6.93
CA TRP A 488 35.11 -29.62 -7.77
C TRP A 488 33.71 -29.01 -7.78
N PHE A 489 33.07 -29.04 -8.95
CA PHE A 489 31.67 -28.70 -9.09
C PHE A 489 30.76 -29.84 -8.60
N ASP A 490 29.49 -29.55 -8.35
CA ASP A 490 28.54 -30.49 -7.73
C ASP A 490 28.16 -31.62 -8.70
N GLY A 491 28.95 -32.69 -8.68
CA GLY A 491 28.82 -33.86 -9.56
C GLY A 491 30.17 -34.39 -10.07
N GLU A 492 31.23 -33.58 -9.98
CA GLU A 492 32.54 -33.85 -10.57
C GLU A 492 33.53 -34.47 -9.54
N PRO A 493 34.53 -35.25 -9.99
CA PRO A 493 34.74 -35.71 -11.36
C PRO A 493 33.74 -36.81 -11.78
N ASN A 494 33.15 -36.68 -12.97
CA ASN A 494 32.07 -37.56 -13.45
C ASN A 494 32.51 -38.60 -14.52
N ASN A 495 33.64 -38.36 -15.19
CA ASN A 495 34.18 -39.12 -16.32
C ASN A 495 33.16 -39.42 -17.44
N GLN A 496 32.58 -38.37 -18.01
CA GLN A 496 31.54 -38.45 -19.03
C GLN A 496 32.06 -39.16 -20.29
N GLY A 497 31.35 -40.20 -20.72
CA GLY A 497 31.78 -41.01 -21.87
C GLY A 497 33.01 -41.89 -21.63
N GLY A 498 33.66 -41.81 -20.47
CA GLY A 498 34.82 -42.64 -20.10
C GLY A 498 36.15 -42.20 -20.72
N ASN A 499 36.31 -40.90 -21.03
CA ASN A 499 37.52 -40.34 -21.66
C ASN A 499 37.95 -38.97 -21.11
N GLU A 500 37.56 -38.63 -19.88
CA GLU A 500 37.82 -37.33 -19.22
C GLU A 500 38.93 -37.44 -18.16
N ASP A 501 40.14 -37.81 -18.57
CA ASP A 501 41.29 -37.99 -17.66
C ASP A 501 41.99 -36.67 -17.25
N CYS A 502 41.47 -35.49 -17.64
CA CYS A 502 42.18 -34.21 -17.49
C CYS A 502 41.33 -33.11 -16.82
N ILE A 503 41.87 -32.51 -15.76
CA ILE A 503 41.20 -31.45 -15.00
C ILE A 503 41.27 -30.10 -15.74
N GLU A 504 40.16 -29.35 -15.78
CA GLU A 504 40.15 -27.93 -16.14
C GLU A 504 39.57 -27.00 -15.07
N LEU A 505 39.69 -25.68 -15.31
CA LEU A 505 39.09 -24.63 -14.50
C LEU A 505 38.05 -23.85 -15.32
N ASN A 506 36.78 -24.21 -15.12
CA ASN A 506 35.64 -23.62 -15.83
C ASN A 506 35.32 -22.23 -15.25
N TYR A 507 35.92 -21.20 -15.84
CA TYR A 507 35.85 -19.80 -15.40
C TYR A 507 34.44 -19.16 -15.41
N ASN A 508 33.41 -19.88 -15.86
CA ASN A 508 32.02 -19.46 -15.84
C ASN A 508 31.29 -19.90 -14.54
N ARG A 509 31.90 -20.78 -13.74
CA ARG A 509 31.37 -21.28 -12.46
C ARG A 509 31.89 -20.44 -11.27
N GLU A 510 31.35 -20.70 -10.09
CA GLU A 510 31.87 -20.12 -8.85
C GLU A 510 33.31 -20.57 -8.60
N ILE A 511 34.17 -19.67 -8.12
CA ILE A 511 35.62 -19.93 -7.94
C ILE A 511 35.87 -21.19 -7.09
N LEU A 512 35.05 -21.41 -6.07
CA LEU A 512 35.13 -22.54 -5.14
C LEU A 512 34.41 -23.82 -5.63
N LYS A 513 33.85 -23.80 -6.85
CA LYS A 513 33.19 -24.93 -7.55
C LYS A 513 33.48 -24.88 -9.05
N SER A 514 34.76 -24.70 -9.40
CA SER A 514 35.23 -24.39 -10.75
C SER A 514 35.93 -25.53 -11.48
N TRP A 515 36.24 -26.65 -10.81
CA TRP A 515 36.94 -27.78 -11.43
C TRP A 515 35.94 -28.70 -12.15
N ASP A 516 36.30 -29.05 -13.39
CA ASP A 516 35.70 -30.10 -14.23
C ASP A 516 36.79 -31.17 -14.47
N ASP A 517 36.40 -32.44 -14.62
CA ASP A 517 37.14 -33.34 -15.50
C ASP A 517 36.62 -33.19 -16.94
N GLU A 518 37.53 -33.27 -17.90
CA GLU A 518 37.31 -32.95 -19.32
C GLU A 518 38.27 -33.81 -20.16
N SER A 519 37.92 -34.07 -21.42
CA SER A 519 38.76 -34.93 -22.24
C SER A 519 40.08 -34.23 -22.61
N CYS A 520 41.21 -34.90 -22.33
CA CYS A 520 42.56 -34.41 -22.56
C CYS A 520 42.84 -33.91 -24.01
N SER A 521 42.00 -34.31 -24.97
CA SER A 521 42.05 -33.88 -26.37
C SER A 521 41.49 -32.47 -26.62
N VAL A 522 40.64 -31.95 -25.72
CA VAL A 522 40.00 -30.64 -25.89
C VAL A 522 41.02 -29.52 -25.68
N LYS A 523 40.90 -28.47 -26.50
CA LYS A 523 41.90 -27.39 -26.56
C LYS A 523 41.52 -26.23 -25.65
N LYS A 524 42.19 -26.12 -24.51
CA LYS A 524 41.98 -25.08 -23.48
C LYS A 524 43.26 -24.24 -23.30
N LYS A 525 43.24 -23.22 -22.42
CA LYS A 525 44.44 -22.43 -22.07
C LYS A 525 45.10 -23.01 -20.82
N GLY A 526 46.29 -23.58 -20.95
CA GLY A 526 47.07 -24.03 -19.79
C GLY A 526 47.47 -22.87 -18.87
N ILE A 527 47.48 -23.15 -17.56
CA ILE A 527 48.14 -22.33 -16.54
C ILE A 527 49.40 -23.07 -16.10
N PHE A 528 50.51 -22.35 -16.01
CA PHE A 528 51.85 -22.89 -15.84
C PHE A 528 52.54 -22.25 -14.64
N GLU A 529 53.42 -23.01 -14.00
CA GLU A 529 54.17 -22.58 -12.82
C GLU A 529 55.67 -22.73 -13.04
N LYS A 530 56.44 -21.76 -12.53
CA LYS A 530 57.89 -21.66 -12.64
C LYS A 530 58.53 -21.19 -11.33
#